data_AF-A0A921GLW2-F1
#
_entry.id   AF-A0A921GLW2-F1
#
_cell.length_a   1.000
_cell.length_b   1.000
_cell.length_c   1.000
_cell.angle_alpha   90.00
_cell.angle_beta   90.00
_cell.angle_gamma   90.00
#
_symmetry.space_group_name_H-M   'P 1'
#
loop_
_entity.id
_entity.type
_entity.pdbx_description
1 polymer ?
#
loop_
_entity_poly.entity_id
_entity_poly.type
_entity_poly.pdbx_seq_one_letter_code
_entity_poly.pdbx_strand_id
1 'polypeptide(L)'
;MSEDDFWNLIADASERGKLSMQKLENCLERLPDEQIIEFDGHLIDRIDELDIDRCLKALQRNPEVEQSMSDDGLEYLLSGVISRGREVFEEARRDASVLESGQWFEHEDLLHVASELIEAREDSPQTATSRRGTVSSPARVFSERYPVPPKDLETDFPADTFGWILADVQDASFPAIEELVYNGGSFAIYPESDSDSVRSAFAGPADAACEKLRSAIDFREIPGLVLNISITVGDQSYGPEVRPICSRNGPFDLRPGVAIGIDRRSLHKSESPELDILGASVVFDALEVYFAGHAQELAAISLLRGS
;
A
#
# COMPACT_ATOMS: atom_id res chain seq x y z
N MET A 1 -6.63 -18.55 11.88
CA MET A 1 -6.20 -19.94 11.73
C MET A 1 -4.73 -20.03 12.13
N SER A 2 -4.19 -21.22 12.39
CA SER A 2 -2.75 -21.35 12.63
C SER A 2 -1.96 -21.32 11.31
N GLU A 3 -0.65 -21.06 11.40
CA GLU A 3 0.26 -21.14 10.23
C GLU A 3 0.23 -22.55 9.61
N ASP A 4 0.13 -23.60 10.44
CA ASP A 4 0.02 -24.97 9.96
C ASP A 4 -1.30 -25.21 9.20
N ASP A 5 -2.42 -24.61 9.64
CA ASP A 5 -3.70 -24.68 8.92
C ASP A 5 -3.63 -23.97 7.55
N PHE A 6 -3.00 -22.80 7.49
CA PHE A 6 -2.74 -22.07 6.24
C PHE A 6 -1.96 -22.94 5.25
N TRP A 7 -0.85 -23.54 5.68
CA TRP A 7 -0.06 -24.42 4.82
C TRP A 7 -0.79 -25.70 4.42
N ASN A 8 -1.64 -26.25 5.31
CA ASN A 8 -2.49 -27.39 4.98
C ASN A 8 -3.51 -27.04 3.90
N LEU A 9 -4.12 -25.84 3.92
CA LEU A 9 -5.05 -25.38 2.88
C LEU A 9 -4.37 -25.25 1.51
N ILE A 10 -3.17 -24.65 1.46
CA ILE A 10 -2.36 -24.56 0.22
C ILE A 10 -1.99 -25.97 -0.27
N ALA A 11 -1.62 -26.88 0.63
CA ALA A 11 -1.26 -28.26 0.27
C ALA A 11 -2.45 -29.09 -0.23
N ASP A 12 -3.61 -29.03 0.44
CA ASP A 12 -4.83 -29.76 0.06
C ASP A 12 -5.44 -29.24 -1.25
N ALA A 13 -5.31 -27.93 -1.52
CA ALA A 13 -5.69 -27.33 -2.79
C ALA A 13 -4.71 -27.63 -3.93
N SER A 14 -3.50 -28.09 -3.63
CA SER A 14 -2.46 -28.38 -4.63
C SER A 14 -2.54 -29.78 -5.22
N GLU A 15 -2.36 -29.89 -6.54
CA GLU A 15 -2.12 -31.18 -7.21
C GLU A 15 -0.78 -31.16 -7.96
N ARG A 16 0.08 -32.15 -7.67
CA ARG A 16 1.38 -32.34 -8.36
C ARG A 16 2.29 -31.08 -8.30
N GLY A 17 2.25 -30.35 -7.18
CA GLY A 17 3.04 -29.13 -6.99
C GLY A 17 2.52 -27.90 -7.75
N LYS A 18 1.24 -27.90 -8.13
CA LYS A 18 0.52 -26.73 -8.65
C LYS A 18 -0.74 -26.49 -7.82
N LEU A 19 -0.92 -25.26 -7.34
CA LEU A 19 -2.14 -24.84 -6.67
C LEU A 19 -3.32 -24.88 -7.65
N SER A 20 -4.51 -25.23 -7.16
CA SER A 20 -5.76 -25.10 -7.89
C SER A 20 -6.65 -24.09 -7.18
N MET A 21 -6.82 -22.90 -7.76
CA MET A 21 -7.64 -21.83 -7.17
C MET A 21 -9.06 -22.32 -6.86
N GLN A 22 -9.70 -22.98 -7.83
CA GLN A 22 -11.02 -23.60 -7.64
C GLN A 22 -11.09 -24.53 -6.41
N LYS A 23 -10.02 -25.26 -6.08
CA LYS A 23 -10.00 -26.10 -4.87
C LYS A 23 -9.79 -25.28 -3.61
N LEU A 24 -8.92 -24.28 -3.66
CA LEU A 24 -8.66 -23.38 -2.54
C LEU A 24 -9.93 -22.61 -2.18
N GLU A 25 -10.58 -22.00 -3.17
CA GLU A 25 -11.93 -21.40 -3.07
C GLU A 25 -12.90 -22.36 -2.37
N ASN A 26 -13.07 -23.58 -2.89
CA ASN A 26 -13.98 -24.59 -2.31
C ASN A 26 -13.64 -25.01 -0.87
N CYS A 27 -12.39 -24.82 -0.41
CA CYS A 27 -11.99 -25.03 0.96
C CYS A 27 -12.28 -23.80 1.83
N LEU A 28 -11.89 -22.61 1.38
CA LEU A 28 -12.12 -21.33 2.06
C LEU A 28 -13.62 -21.02 2.19
N GLU A 29 -14.43 -21.31 1.17
CA GLU A 29 -15.90 -21.21 1.17
C GLU A 29 -16.58 -21.96 2.33
N ARG A 30 -15.90 -22.91 2.97
CA ARG A 30 -16.43 -23.71 4.10
C ARG A 30 -15.98 -23.19 5.47
N LEU A 31 -15.08 -22.20 5.49
CA LEU A 31 -14.56 -21.58 6.70
C LEU A 31 -15.42 -20.34 7.07
N PRO A 32 -15.50 -19.98 8.36
CA PRO A 32 -16.09 -18.71 8.78
C PRO A 32 -15.25 -17.51 8.30
N ASP A 33 -15.87 -16.34 8.16
CA ASP A 33 -15.22 -15.14 7.59
C ASP A 33 -13.93 -14.77 8.33
N GLU A 34 -13.91 -14.90 9.66
CA GLU A 34 -12.71 -14.63 10.46
C GLU A 34 -11.53 -15.51 10.05
N GLN A 35 -11.77 -16.77 9.66
CA GLN A 35 -10.70 -17.66 9.20
C GLN A 35 -10.27 -17.35 7.77
N ILE A 36 -11.14 -16.80 6.92
CA ILE A 36 -10.75 -16.34 5.57
C ILE A 36 -9.85 -15.09 5.69
N ILE A 37 -10.20 -14.15 6.58
CA ILE A 37 -9.36 -12.98 6.91
C ILE A 37 -8.01 -13.43 7.51
N GLU A 38 -8.01 -14.43 8.40
CA GLU A 38 -6.77 -14.97 8.95
C GLU A 38 -5.93 -15.74 7.91
N PHE A 39 -6.54 -16.33 6.87
CA PHE A 39 -5.81 -16.94 5.75
C PHE A 39 -5.07 -15.87 4.94
N ASP A 40 -5.76 -14.78 4.64
CA ASP A 40 -5.22 -13.62 3.92
C ASP A 40 -4.04 -13.00 4.68
N GLY A 41 -4.20 -12.75 5.98
CA GLY A 41 -3.13 -12.25 6.83
C GLY A 41 -1.89 -13.16 6.85
N HIS A 42 -2.07 -14.49 6.83
CA HIS A 42 -0.94 -15.43 6.71
C HIS A 42 -0.27 -15.35 5.34
N LEU A 43 -1.03 -15.21 4.26
CA LEU A 43 -0.50 -15.06 2.89
C LEU A 43 0.39 -13.82 2.79
N ILE A 44 -0.08 -12.67 3.25
CA ILE A 44 0.69 -11.41 3.28
C ILE A 44 1.91 -11.54 4.19
N ASP A 45 1.76 -12.06 5.42
CA ASP A 45 2.90 -12.30 6.32
C ASP A 45 3.93 -13.30 5.72
N ARG A 46 3.55 -14.18 4.78
CA ARG A 46 4.50 -15.02 4.03
C ARG A 46 5.21 -14.24 2.92
N ILE A 47 4.54 -13.30 2.24
CA ILE A 47 5.19 -12.45 1.22
C ILE A 47 6.22 -11.55 1.88
N ASP A 48 5.86 -10.90 2.98
CA ASP A 48 6.75 -10.01 3.76
C ASP A 48 7.97 -10.75 4.36
N GLU A 49 7.85 -12.05 4.62
CA GLU A 49 8.96 -12.88 5.09
C GLU A 49 10.00 -13.18 3.98
N LEU A 50 9.69 -12.95 2.71
CA LEU A 50 10.65 -13.03 1.60
C LEU A 50 11.39 -11.69 1.44
N ASP A 51 12.72 -11.74 1.42
CA ASP A 51 13.55 -10.55 1.15
C ASP A 51 13.33 -10.11 -0.31
N ILE A 52 12.47 -9.10 -0.49
CA ILE A 52 11.99 -8.61 -1.80
C ILE A 52 13.16 -8.23 -2.70
N ASP A 53 14.17 -7.53 -2.17
CA ASP A 53 15.37 -7.11 -2.94
C ASP A 53 16.17 -8.31 -3.43
N ARG A 54 16.35 -9.35 -2.59
CA ARG A 54 17.03 -10.60 -3.03
C ARG A 54 16.20 -11.37 -4.03
N CYS A 55 14.89 -11.48 -3.81
CA CYS A 55 13.99 -12.19 -4.71
C CYS A 55 13.94 -11.52 -6.09
N LEU A 56 13.82 -10.19 -6.14
CA LEU A 56 13.88 -9.41 -7.37
C LEU A 56 15.24 -9.58 -8.09
N LYS A 57 16.36 -9.46 -7.37
CA LYS A 57 17.72 -9.67 -7.95
C LYS A 57 17.90 -11.09 -8.52
N ALA A 58 17.25 -12.10 -7.95
CA ALA A 58 17.29 -13.48 -8.43
C ALA A 58 16.33 -13.71 -9.63
N LEU A 59 15.10 -13.18 -9.56
CA LEU A 59 14.11 -13.25 -10.64
C LEU A 59 14.59 -12.52 -11.90
N GLN A 60 15.28 -11.38 -11.77
CA GLN A 60 15.94 -10.67 -12.88
C GLN A 60 17.04 -11.49 -13.59
N ARG A 61 17.54 -12.56 -12.97
CA ARG A 61 18.51 -13.50 -13.59
C ARG A 61 17.85 -14.73 -14.17
N ASN A 62 16.54 -14.89 -13.96
CA ASN A 62 15.77 -16.02 -14.48
C ASN A 62 15.25 -15.71 -15.90
N PRO A 63 15.74 -16.40 -16.94
CA PRO A 63 15.36 -16.10 -18.33
C PRO A 63 13.91 -16.47 -18.67
N GLU A 64 13.21 -17.23 -17.82
CA GLU A 64 11.80 -17.58 -18.02
C GLU A 64 10.84 -16.49 -17.47
N VAL A 65 11.33 -15.58 -16.61
CA VAL A 65 10.52 -14.53 -15.95
C VAL A 65 10.54 -13.19 -16.72
N GLU A 66 11.67 -12.87 -17.37
CA GLU A 66 11.93 -11.58 -18.04
C GLU A 66 10.94 -11.24 -19.20
N GLN A 67 10.10 -12.19 -19.64
CA GLN A 67 9.20 -12.02 -20.79
C GLN A 67 7.71 -11.92 -20.45
N SER A 68 7.32 -12.04 -19.17
CA SER A 68 5.90 -12.19 -18.79
C SER A 68 5.46 -11.43 -17.54
N MET A 69 6.33 -10.62 -16.94
CA MET A 69 6.00 -9.91 -15.69
C MET A 69 5.02 -8.75 -15.95
N SER A 70 3.94 -8.69 -15.17
CA SER A 70 2.98 -7.57 -15.17
C SER A 70 3.51 -6.36 -14.38
N ASP A 71 2.82 -5.21 -14.43
CA ASP A 71 3.26 -3.98 -13.76
C ASP A 71 3.36 -4.15 -12.22
N ASP A 72 2.47 -4.95 -11.62
CA ASP A 72 2.49 -5.38 -10.22
C ASP A 72 3.10 -6.80 -10.02
N GLY A 73 3.73 -7.34 -11.07
CA GLY A 73 4.06 -8.75 -11.20
C GLY A 73 5.03 -9.33 -10.16
N LEU A 74 5.73 -8.48 -9.38
CA LEU A 74 6.63 -8.96 -8.32
C LEU A 74 5.85 -9.61 -7.17
N GLU A 75 4.82 -8.94 -6.63
CA GLU A 75 4.00 -9.51 -5.55
C GLU A 75 3.24 -10.75 -6.04
N TYR A 76 2.77 -10.71 -7.30
CA TYR A 76 2.10 -11.84 -7.92
C TYR A 76 3.04 -13.05 -8.12
N LEU A 77 4.33 -12.81 -8.41
CA LEU A 77 5.36 -13.85 -8.46
C LEU A 77 5.71 -14.39 -7.07
N LEU A 78 5.75 -13.56 -6.03
CA LEU A 78 6.00 -13.99 -4.64
C LEU A 78 4.82 -14.81 -4.08
N SER A 79 3.58 -14.41 -4.36
CA SER A 79 2.37 -15.22 -4.23
C SER A 79 2.52 -16.56 -4.98
N GLY A 80 3.07 -16.51 -6.19
CA GLY A 80 3.47 -17.68 -6.98
C GLY A 80 4.47 -18.61 -6.29
N VAL A 81 5.45 -18.09 -5.53
CA VAL A 81 6.37 -18.90 -4.71
C VAL A 81 5.60 -19.60 -3.58
N ILE A 82 4.71 -18.89 -2.89
CA ILE A 82 3.90 -19.43 -1.79
C ILE A 82 2.93 -20.51 -2.29
N SER A 83 2.39 -20.35 -3.50
CA SER A 83 1.54 -21.36 -4.16
C SER A 83 2.21 -22.74 -4.34
N ARG A 84 3.55 -22.80 -4.29
CA ARG A 84 4.32 -24.05 -4.32
C ARG A 84 4.38 -24.78 -2.96
N GLY A 85 3.93 -24.14 -1.89
CA GLY A 85 3.86 -24.69 -0.54
C GLY A 85 5.10 -24.46 0.31
N ARG A 86 4.96 -24.81 1.61
CA ARG A 86 5.88 -24.44 2.70
C ARG A 86 7.35 -24.75 2.45
N GLU A 87 7.67 -25.90 1.84
CA GLU A 87 9.05 -26.32 1.61
C GLU A 87 9.79 -25.38 0.64
N VAL A 88 9.12 -25.00 -0.46
CA VAL A 88 9.66 -24.09 -1.49
C VAL A 88 9.72 -22.66 -0.97
N PHE A 89 8.70 -22.22 -0.25
CA PHE A 89 8.71 -20.93 0.45
C PHE A 89 9.90 -20.83 1.42
N GLU A 90 10.06 -21.80 2.31
CA GLU A 90 11.15 -21.80 3.30
C GLU A 90 12.53 -21.92 2.64
N GLU A 91 12.63 -22.58 1.48
CA GLU A 91 13.86 -22.63 0.68
C GLU A 91 14.20 -21.26 0.08
N ALA A 92 13.27 -20.62 -0.63
CA ALA A 92 13.44 -19.29 -1.21
C ALA A 92 13.73 -18.22 -0.16
N ARG A 93 13.08 -18.31 1.01
CA ARG A 93 13.32 -17.44 2.17
C ARG A 93 14.75 -17.57 2.73
N ARG A 94 15.32 -18.77 2.70
CA ARG A 94 16.69 -19.04 3.16
C ARG A 94 17.74 -18.68 2.11
N ASP A 95 17.44 -18.92 0.84
CA ASP A 95 18.31 -18.66 -0.31
C ASP A 95 17.49 -18.31 -1.55
N ALA A 96 17.39 -17.01 -1.86
CA ALA A 96 16.66 -16.52 -3.02
C ALA A 96 17.24 -17.00 -4.37
N SER A 97 18.47 -17.55 -4.42
CA SER A 97 19.07 -18.01 -5.68
C SER A 97 18.33 -19.19 -6.31
N VAL A 98 17.48 -19.91 -5.54
CA VAL A 98 16.57 -20.93 -6.11
C VAL A 98 15.59 -20.32 -7.12
N LEU A 99 15.29 -19.02 -7.01
CA LEU A 99 14.44 -18.32 -7.95
C LEU A 99 15.12 -18.12 -9.33
N GLU A 100 16.46 -18.16 -9.43
CA GLU A 100 17.21 -17.93 -10.69
C GLU A 100 17.00 -19.03 -11.75
N SER A 101 16.52 -20.22 -11.36
CA SER A 101 16.42 -21.39 -12.26
C SER A 101 15.10 -22.16 -12.22
N GLY A 102 14.14 -21.71 -11.40
CA GLY A 102 12.80 -22.30 -11.31
C GLY A 102 11.83 -21.80 -12.38
N GLN A 103 10.70 -22.50 -12.54
CA GLN A 103 9.55 -21.96 -13.28
C GLN A 103 8.58 -21.30 -12.30
N TRP A 104 8.49 -19.98 -12.34
CA TRP A 104 7.63 -19.17 -11.50
C TRP A 104 6.50 -18.60 -12.35
N PHE A 105 5.32 -18.47 -11.75
CA PHE A 105 4.12 -17.99 -12.42
C PHE A 105 3.44 -17.01 -11.46
N GLU A 106 2.91 -15.93 -12.00
CA GLU A 106 2.09 -14.98 -11.26
C GLU A 106 0.83 -15.68 -10.73
N HIS A 107 0.43 -15.33 -9.50
CA HIS A 107 -0.77 -15.82 -8.84
C HIS A 107 -1.53 -14.65 -8.20
N GLU A 108 -1.99 -13.73 -9.05
CA GLU A 108 -2.92 -12.63 -8.72
C GLU A 108 -4.17 -13.15 -8.00
N ASP A 109 -4.83 -14.17 -8.59
CA ASP A 109 -6.01 -14.82 -8.00
C ASP A 109 -5.82 -15.24 -6.53
N LEU A 110 -4.60 -15.62 -6.13
CA LEU A 110 -4.31 -16.06 -4.75
C LEU A 110 -4.29 -14.90 -3.76
N LEU A 111 -3.94 -13.69 -4.18
CA LEU A 111 -4.01 -12.48 -3.35
C LEU A 111 -5.45 -11.98 -3.18
N HIS A 112 -6.32 -12.23 -4.15
CA HIS A 112 -7.70 -11.72 -4.13
C HIS A 112 -8.76 -12.75 -3.69
N VAL A 113 -8.41 -14.04 -3.60
CA VAL A 113 -9.36 -15.11 -3.23
C VAL A 113 -10.07 -14.87 -1.90
N ALA A 114 -9.40 -14.24 -0.93
CA ALA A 114 -10.00 -13.96 0.37
C ALA A 114 -11.03 -12.82 0.30
N SER A 115 -10.66 -11.70 -0.33
CA SER A 115 -11.55 -10.54 -0.52
C SER A 115 -12.76 -10.89 -1.39
N GLU A 116 -12.56 -11.57 -2.53
CA GLU A 116 -13.65 -11.96 -3.44
C GLU A 116 -14.68 -12.88 -2.76
N LEU A 117 -14.23 -13.84 -1.93
CA LEU A 117 -15.12 -14.72 -1.19
C LEU A 117 -15.92 -14.02 -0.10
N ILE A 118 -15.36 -12.99 0.52
CA ILE A 118 -16.06 -12.17 1.52
C ILE A 118 -17.10 -11.28 0.82
N GLU A 119 -16.71 -10.58 -0.25
CA GLU A 119 -17.63 -9.75 -1.05
C GLU A 119 -18.82 -10.57 -1.59
N ALA A 120 -18.56 -11.76 -2.14
CA ALA A 120 -19.61 -12.65 -2.66
C ALA A 120 -20.58 -13.16 -1.57
N ARG A 121 -20.12 -13.26 -0.31
CA ARG A 121 -20.98 -13.57 0.85
C ARG A 121 -21.83 -12.37 1.25
N GLU A 122 -21.29 -11.15 1.21
CA GLU A 122 -22.05 -9.93 1.52
C GLU A 122 -23.14 -9.64 0.48
N ASP A 123 -22.84 -9.82 -0.81
CA ASP A 123 -23.78 -9.60 -1.93
C ASP A 123 -24.85 -10.70 -2.08
N SER A 124 -24.81 -11.76 -1.27
CA SER A 124 -25.80 -12.84 -1.32
C SER A 124 -27.21 -12.35 -0.90
N PRO A 125 -28.28 -12.67 -1.66
CA PRO A 125 -29.60 -12.04 -1.49
C PRO A 125 -30.36 -12.38 -0.19
N GLN A 126 -29.76 -13.16 0.72
CA GLN A 126 -30.31 -13.45 2.06
C GLN A 126 -29.83 -12.47 3.15
N THR A 127 -28.75 -11.72 2.90
CA THR A 127 -28.22 -10.64 3.78
C THR A 127 -28.60 -9.23 3.28
N ALA A 128 -29.09 -9.10 2.04
CA ALA A 128 -29.43 -7.86 1.33
C ALA A 128 -30.49 -6.92 1.98
N THR A 129 -30.85 -7.11 3.26
CA THR A 129 -31.72 -6.20 4.02
C THR A 129 -31.13 -5.73 5.36
N SER A 130 -29.81 -5.77 5.57
CA SER A 130 -29.15 -4.96 6.61
C SER A 130 -27.61 -4.92 6.48
N ARG A 131 -27.06 -3.72 6.24
CA ARG A 131 -25.62 -3.31 6.26
C ARG A 131 -24.82 -3.56 4.98
N ARG A 132 -24.62 -2.49 4.20
CA ARG A 132 -23.27 -2.14 3.76
C ARG A 132 -22.55 -1.58 4.99
N GLY A 133 -21.69 -2.38 5.61
CA GLY A 133 -20.79 -1.92 6.66
C GLY A 133 -19.49 -1.44 6.03
N THR A 134 -18.80 -0.51 6.68
CA THR A 134 -17.36 -0.32 6.42
C THR A 134 -16.63 -1.55 6.97
N VAL A 135 -15.75 -2.15 6.18
CA VAL A 135 -14.92 -3.30 6.63
C VAL A 135 -13.92 -2.77 7.65
N SER A 136 -13.80 -3.41 8.82
CA SER A 136 -12.86 -2.99 9.87
C SER A 136 -11.69 -3.97 9.98
N SER A 137 -10.51 -3.56 9.52
CA SER A 137 -9.32 -4.40 9.46
C SER A 137 -8.30 -3.98 10.53
N PRO A 138 -7.60 -4.93 11.20
CA PRO A 138 -6.55 -4.60 12.15
C PRO A 138 -5.28 -4.14 11.40
N ALA A 139 -4.77 -2.94 11.71
CA ALA A 139 -3.57 -2.41 11.07
C ALA A 139 -2.37 -2.32 12.03
N ARG A 140 -1.18 -2.62 11.50
CA ARG A 140 0.09 -2.36 12.18
C ARG A 140 0.41 -0.87 12.05
N VAL A 141 0.95 -0.26 13.11
CA VAL A 141 1.36 1.16 13.11
C VAL A 141 2.86 1.26 13.29
N PHE A 142 3.52 1.87 12.31
CA PHE A 142 4.92 2.23 12.41
C PHE A 142 5.03 3.58 13.11
N SER A 143 5.49 3.58 14.36
CA SER A 143 5.56 4.78 15.20
C SER A 143 6.74 5.71 14.89
N GLU A 144 7.71 5.25 14.09
CA GLU A 144 8.88 6.05 13.71
C GLU A 144 8.53 7.06 12.63
N ARG A 145 8.12 8.27 13.04
CA ARG A 145 8.28 9.44 12.17
C ARG A 145 9.76 9.57 11.84
N TYR A 146 10.09 9.64 10.54
CA TYR A 146 11.42 9.96 10.04
C TYR A 146 12.48 8.97 10.60
N PRO A 147 12.71 7.82 9.93
CA PRO A 147 13.46 6.70 10.48
C PRO A 147 14.78 7.10 11.14
N VAL A 148 15.02 6.56 12.34
CA VAL A 148 16.39 6.42 12.83
C VAL A 148 17.06 5.39 11.91
N PRO A 149 18.28 5.63 11.38
CA PRO A 149 18.80 4.80 10.30
C PRO A 149 18.88 3.31 10.69
N PRO A 150 18.40 2.39 9.84
CA PRO A 150 18.84 1.00 9.91
C PRO A 150 20.37 0.98 9.81
N LYS A 151 21.03 0.20 10.66
CA LYS A 151 22.47 -0.01 10.51
C LYS A 151 22.75 -0.85 9.28
N ASP A 152 23.86 -0.49 8.63
CA ASP A 152 24.52 -1.19 7.53
C ASP A 152 23.73 -1.13 6.20
N LEU A 153 24.09 -0.16 5.35
CA LEU A 153 23.59 0.00 3.99
C LEU A 153 24.68 -0.26 2.95
N GLU A 154 24.32 -0.99 1.90
CA GLU A 154 25.16 -1.19 0.71
C GLU A 154 25.26 0.11 -0.11
N THR A 155 26.36 0.27 -0.86
CA THR A 155 26.74 1.55 -1.50
C THR A 155 25.90 1.97 -2.71
N ASP A 156 24.96 1.15 -3.15
CA ASP A 156 24.43 1.16 -4.51
C ASP A 156 22.91 1.47 -4.59
N PHE A 157 22.35 2.14 -3.57
CA PHE A 157 20.93 2.54 -3.56
C PHE A 157 20.65 3.60 -4.65
N PRO A 158 19.73 3.36 -5.61
CA PRO A 158 19.52 4.26 -6.73
C PRO A 158 18.71 5.49 -6.31
N ALA A 159 19.38 6.63 -6.14
CA ALA A 159 18.77 7.92 -5.82
C ALA A 159 17.85 8.49 -6.94
N ASP A 160 17.85 7.84 -8.11
CA ASP A 160 17.27 8.32 -9.37
C ASP A 160 15.89 7.71 -9.69
N THR A 161 15.24 7.00 -8.75
CA THR A 161 13.96 6.31 -9.01
C THR A 161 12.89 6.64 -7.96
N PHE A 162 11.69 6.93 -8.46
CA PHE A 162 10.41 7.18 -7.76
C PHE A 162 10.20 8.53 -7.06
N GLY A 163 8.97 9.05 -7.23
CA GLY A 163 8.41 10.13 -6.43
C GLY A 163 7.90 9.55 -5.11
N TRP A 164 8.39 10.10 -4.00
CA TRP A 164 8.21 9.53 -2.66
C TRP A 164 7.21 10.33 -1.80
N ILE A 165 6.71 11.46 -2.30
CA ILE A 165 5.58 12.19 -1.70
C ILE A 165 4.33 11.79 -2.47
N LEU A 166 3.41 11.08 -1.80
CA LEU A 166 2.17 10.58 -2.40
C LEU A 166 0.98 11.39 -1.88
N ALA A 167 0.35 12.18 -2.75
CA ALA A 167 -0.87 12.93 -2.43
C ALA A 167 -2.11 12.14 -2.88
N ASP A 168 -2.70 11.38 -1.95
CA ASP A 168 -3.91 10.59 -2.19
C ASP A 168 -5.16 11.44 -1.90
N VAL A 169 -6.08 11.53 -2.86
CA VAL A 169 -7.29 12.36 -2.79
C VAL A 169 -8.52 11.47 -2.73
N GLN A 170 -9.11 11.37 -1.55
CA GLN A 170 -10.21 10.46 -1.23
C GLN A 170 -11.54 11.23 -1.03
N ASP A 171 -12.67 10.68 -1.45
CA ASP A 171 -13.99 11.33 -1.36
C ASP A 171 -14.88 10.72 -0.27
N ALA A 172 -14.93 11.39 0.89
CA ALA A 172 -15.78 11.06 2.03
C ALA A 172 -17.25 11.45 1.86
N SER A 173 -17.71 11.76 0.63
CA SER A 173 -19.16 11.78 0.33
C SER A 173 -19.75 10.37 0.26
N PHE A 174 -18.89 9.37 0.07
CA PHE A 174 -19.25 7.95 0.10
C PHE A 174 -18.89 7.33 1.47
N PRO A 175 -19.50 6.19 1.84
CA PRO A 175 -19.03 5.40 2.96
C PRO A 175 -17.54 5.06 2.79
N ALA A 176 -16.81 4.97 3.90
CA ALA A 176 -15.45 4.42 3.87
C ALA A 176 -15.52 2.97 3.36
N ILE A 177 -14.63 2.63 2.44
CA ILE A 177 -14.43 1.27 1.92
C ILE A 177 -13.94 0.41 3.08
N GLU A 178 -12.93 0.91 3.79
CA GLU A 178 -12.26 0.24 4.88
C GLU A 178 -11.98 1.21 6.04
N GLU A 179 -11.98 0.68 7.27
CA GLU A 179 -11.51 1.35 8.46
C GLU A 179 -10.38 0.53 9.10
N LEU A 180 -9.15 1.04 8.97
CA LEU A 180 -7.96 0.45 9.57
C LEU A 180 -7.90 0.81 11.06
N VAL A 181 -8.06 -0.19 11.93
CA VAL A 181 -8.14 -0.02 13.39
C VAL A 181 -6.81 -0.36 14.05
N TYR A 182 -6.35 0.50 14.96
CA TYR A 182 -5.07 0.35 15.65
C TYR A 182 -5.10 0.83 17.11
N ASN A 183 -4.04 0.51 17.86
CA ASN A 183 -3.85 0.97 19.23
C ASN A 183 -3.59 2.49 19.27
N GLY A 184 -4.66 3.29 19.23
CA GLY A 184 -4.62 4.75 19.23
C GLY A 184 -5.80 5.41 18.52
N GLY A 185 -6.51 4.66 17.66
CA GLY A 185 -7.66 5.16 16.90
C GLY A 185 -7.97 4.29 15.70
N SER A 186 -8.54 4.91 14.67
CA SER A 186 -8.74 4.30 13.36
C SER A 186 -8.37 5.28 12.25
N PHE A 187 -8.17 4.75 11.05
CA PHE A 187 -7.98 5.50 9.81
C PHE A 187 -8.96 4.97 8.76
N ALA A 188 -9.86 5.83 8.29
CA ALA A 188 -10.86 5.47 7.29
C ALA A 188 -10.33 5.74 5.88
N ILE A 189 -10.40 4.73 5.01
CA ILE A 189 -10.07 4.82 3.59
C ILE A 189 -11.37 5.00 2.81
N TYR A 190 -11.48 6.10 2.09
CA TYR A 190 -12.62 6.42 1.23
C TYR A 190 -12.29 6.13 -0.24
N PRO A 191 -13.31 6.04 -1.14
CA PRO A 191 -13.07 5.95 -2.58
C PRO A 191 -12.24 7.13 -3.10
N GLU A 192 -11.60 6.99 -4.26
CA GLU A 192 -10.88 8.09 -4.89
C GLU A 192 -11.82 9.19 -5.38
N SER A 193 -11.29 10.40 -5.55
CA SER A 193 -12.02 11.41 -6.29
C SER A 193 -12.10 11.03 -7.78
N ASP A 194 -13.32 10.82 -8.28
CA ASP A 194 -13.66 10.59 -9.71
C ASP A 194 -13.19 11.73 -10.67
N SER A 195 -12.58 12.80 -10.16
CA SER A 195 -12.14 13.96 -10.91
C SER A 195 -10.63 13.98 -11.10
N ASP A 196 -10.16 13.59 -12.28
CA ASP A 196 -8.76 13.68 -12.70
C ASP A 196 -8.18 15.08 -12.51
N SER A 197 -8.98 16.13 -12.76
CA SER A 197 -8.58 17.52 -12.56
C SER A 197 -8.33 17.87 -11.09
N VAL A 198 -9.06 17.25 -10.16
CA VAL A 198 -8.84 17.41 -8.72
C VAL A 198 -7.61 16.61 -8.32
N ARG A 199 -7.49 15.33 -8.70
CA ARG A 199 -6.31 14.49 -8.40
C ARG A 199 -5.01 15.14 -8.88
N SER A 200 -4.99 15.62 -10.13
CA SER A 200 -3.82 16.28 -10.75
C SER A 200 -3.37 17.56 -10.03
N ALA A 201 -4.32 18.34 -9.50
CA ALA A 201 -4.02 19.59 -8.80
C ALA A 201 -3.26 19.40 -7.49
N PHE A 202 -3.33 18.22 -6.85
CA PHE A 202 -2.54 17.87 -5.67
C PHE A 202 -1.28 17.06 -6.02
N ALA A 203 -1.35 16.19 -7.03
CA ALA A 203 -0.20 15.42 -7.50
C ALA A 203 0.93 16.30 -8.04
N GLY A 204 0.63 17.28 -8.91
CA GLY A 204 1.65 18.16 -9.50
C GLY A 204 2.50 18.94 -8.47
N PRO A 205 1.91 19.55 -7.44
CA PRO A 205 2.66 20.14 -6.33
C PRO A 205 3.45 19.14 -5.49
N ALA A 206 2.99 17.90 -5.34
CA ALA A 206 3.74 16.84 -4.65
C ALA A 206 4.98 16.41 -5.45
N ASP A 207 4.88 16.29 -6.78
CA ASP A 207 6.02 16.04 -7.68
C ASP A 207 7.04 17.20 -7.63
N ALA A 208 6.56 18.44 -7.70
CA ALA A 208 7.39 19.63 -7.59
C ALA A 208 8.11 19.71 -6.21
N ALA A 209 7.43 19.26 -5.14
CA ALA A 209 8.02 19.13 -3.83
C ALA A 209 9.07 18.03 -3.75
N CYS A 210 8.84 16.86 -4.37
CA CYS A 210 9.82 15.77 -4.46
C CYS A 210 11.14 16.27 -5.05
N GLU A 211 11.10 16.93 -6.21
CA GLU A 211 12.30 17.43 -6.88
C GLU A 211 13.06 18.46 -6.04
N LYS A 212 12.35 19.32 -5.30
CA LYS A 212 13.00 20.34 -4.47
C LYS A 212 13.61 19.76 -3.19
N LEU A 213 12.85 18.91 -2.51
CA LEU A 213 13.28 18.23 -1.28
C LEU A 213 14.36 17.17 -1.55
N ARG A 214 14.47 16.62 -2.78
CA ARG A 214 15.59 15.73 -3.17
C ARG A 214 16.96 16.36 -2.89
N SER A 215 17.08 17.68 -3.02
CA SER A 215 18.33 18.41 -2.73
C SER A 215 18.56 18.74 -1.24
N ALA A 216 17.53 18.55 -0.40
CA ALA A 216 17.52 18.91 1.01
C ALA A 216 17.60 17.71 1.96
N ILE A 217 17.20 16.51 1.51
CA ILE A 217 17.17 15.28 2.30
C ILE A 217 18.36 14.39 1.93
N ASP A 218 19.03 13.81 2.94
CA ASP A 218 20.08 12.81 2.72
C ASP A 218 19.49 11.39 2.73
N PHE A 219 19.04 10.92 1.57
CA PHE A 219 18.45 9.58 1.40
C PHE A 219 19.39 8.42 1.74
N ARG A 220 20.69 8.68 1.96
CA ARG A 220 21.64 7.67 2.45
C ARG A 220 21.47 7.40 3.95
N GLU A 221 20.93 8.36 4.70
CA GLU A 221 20.55 8.18 6.11
C GLU A 221 19.12 7.62 6.23
N ILE A 222 18.30 7.76 5.19
CA ILE A 222 16.87 7.41 5.17
C ILE A 222 16.47 6.73 3.84
N PRO A 223 16.98 5.52 3.56
CA PRO A 223 16.55 4.76 2.38
C PRO A 223 15.06 4.39 2.49
N GLY A 224 14.33 4.43 1.38
CA GLY A 224 12.92 4.04 1.35
C GLY A 224 11.96 4.98 2.10
N LEU A 225 12.33 6.26 2.30
CA LEU A 225 11.39 7.29 2.75
C LEU A 225 10.19 7.34 1.80
N VAL A 226 8.97 7.19 2.33
CA VAL A 226 7.70 7.46 1.64
C VAL A 226 6.85 8.33 2.55
N LEU A 227 6.39 9.47 2.02
CA LEU A 227 5.60 10.47 2.72
C LEU A 227 4.20 10.51 2.11
N ASN A 228 3.25 9.92 2.83
CA ASN A 228 1.84 9.97 2.45
C ASN A 228 1.22 11.30 2.89
N ILE A 229 0.40 11.90 2.01
CA ILE A 229 -0.50 13.01 2.28
C ILE A 229 -1.91 12.54 1.90
N SER A 230 -2.73 12.22 2.90
CA SER A 230 -4.13 11.81 2.70
C SER A 230 -5.03 13.04 2.74
N ILE A 231 -5.70 13.32 1.61
CA ILE A 231 -6.53 14.50 1.38
C ILE A 231 -7.98 14.05 1.29
N THR A 232 -8.71 14.16 2.39
CA THR A 232 -10.13 13.78 2.48
C THR A 232 -11.01 14.94 2.01
N VAL A 233 -11.68 14.77 0.87
CA VAL A 233 -12.72 15.67 0.39
C VAL A 233 -14.03 15.32 1.10
N GLY A 234 -14.61 16.27 1.83
CA GLY A 234 -15.71 16.04 2.77
C GLY A 234 -16.67 17.23 2.86
N ASP A 235 -17.57 17.20 3.84
CA ASP A 235 -18.43 18.35 4.19
C ASP A 235 -17.78 19.30 5.22
N GLN A 236 -16.56 19.01 5.66
CA GLN A 236 -15.82 19.76 6.68
C GLN A 236 -14.34 19.86 6.29
N SER A 237 -13.76 21.05 6.47
CA SER A 237 -12.31 21.24 6.38
C SER A 237 -11.65 21.04 7.74
N TYR A 238 -10.48 20.38 7.76
CA TYR A 238 -9.59 20.33 8.91
C TYR A 238 -8.14 20.48 8.43
N GLY A 239 -7.32 21.21 9.19
CA GLY A 239 -5.94 21.50 8.82
C GLY A 239 -5.02 20.28 8.88
N PRO A 240 -3.79 20.38 8.34
CA PRO A 240 -2.80 19.31 8.38
C PRO A 240 -2.53 18.80 9.78
N GLU A 241 -2.74 17.50 9.97
CA GLU A 241 -2.41 16.78 11.20
C GLU A 241 -1.60 15.53 10.85
N VAL A 242 -0.45 15.34 11.49
CA VAL A 242 0.33 14.11 11.29
C VAL A 242 -0.33 12.96 12.03
N ARG A 243 -0.70 11.91 11.30
CA ARG A 243 -1.34 10.70 11.83
C ARG A 243 -0.72 9.45 11.20
N PRO A 244 -0.90 8.26 11.79
CA PRO A 244 -0.75 7.00 11.08
C PRO A 244 -1.77 6.96 9.94
N ILE A 245 -1.30 6.86 8.70
CA ILE A 245 -2.13 6.79 7.49
C ILE A 245 -1.58 5.75 6.52
N CYS A 246 -2.45 5.20 5.69
CA CYS A 246 -2.09 4.28 4.60
C CYS A 246 -2.18 5.01 3.26
N SER A 247 -1.35 4.61 2.28
CA SER A 247 -1.65 4.85 0.87
C SER A 247 -2.54 3.70 0.40
N ARG A 248 -3.47 3.95 -0.53
CA ARG A 248 -4.30 2.87 -1.09
C ARG A 248 -3.49 1.85 -1.91
N ASN A 249 -2.31 2.23 -2.37
CA ASN A 249 -1.45 1.43 -3.25
C ASN A 249 -0.23 0.89 -2.47
N GLY A 250 -0.47 0.30 -1.30
CA GLY A 250 0.59 -0.30 -0.47
C GLY A 250 0.02 -1.25 0.57
N PRO A 251 0.87 -2.05 1.25
CA PRO A 251 0.43 -2.97 2.29
C PRO A 251 -0.31 -2.22 3.42
N PHE A 252 -1.18 -2.93 4.16
CA PHE A 252 -2.07 -2.43 5.22
C PHE A 252 -1.37 -1.85 6.48
N ASP A 253 -0.15 -1.37 6.33
CA ASP A 253 0.69 -0.75 7.32
C ASP A 253 0.45 0.76 7.41
N LEU A 254 -0.03 1.23 8.56
CA LEU A 254 -0.17 2.65 8.84
C LEU A 254 1.20 3.26 9.16
N ARG A 255 1.69 4.11 8.25
CA ARG A 255 2.94 4.85 8.40
C ARG A 255 2.68 6.32 8.77
N PRO A 256 3.63 7.04 9.39
CA PRO A 256 3.44 8.44 9.71
C PRO A 256 3.35 9.27 8.42
N GLY A 257 2.23 9.94 8.22
CA GLY A 257 1.97 10.87 7.12
C GLY A 257 1.01 11.96 7.57
N VAL A 258 0.51 12.78 6.64
CA VAL A 258 -0.35 13.93 6.98
C VAL A 258 -1.77 13.72 6.48
N ALA A 259 -2.75 13.85 7.36
CA ALA A 259 -4.17 13.89 7.01
C ALA A 259 -4.65 15.35 6.92
N ILE A 260 -5.40 15.68 5.87
CA ILE A 260 -6.05 17.00 5.64
C ILE A 260 -7.49 16.78 5.20
N GLY A 261 -8.41 17.62 5.70
CA GLY A 261 -9.79 17.67 5.24
C GLY A 261 -10.06 18.93 4.41
N ILE A 262 -10.72 18.75 3.26
CA ILE A 262 -11.17 19.85 2.39
C ILE A 262 -12.69 19.79 2.25
N ASP A 263 -13.40 20.89 2.55
CA ASP A 263 -14.82 21.04 2.18
C ASP A 263 -14.97 20.97 0.65
N ARG A 264 -15.80 20.04 0.15
CA ARG A 264 -16.12 19.82 -1.27
C ARG A 264 -16.67 21.07 -1.98
N ARG A 265 -17.11 22.09 -1.23
CA ARG A 265 -17.52 23.42 -1.73
C ARG A 265 -16.34 24.36 -2.04
N SER A 266 -15.17 24.11 -1.47
CA SER A 266 -13.92 24.81 -1.75
C SER A 266 -13.23 24.30 -3.02
N LEU A 267 -13.58 23.10 -3.49
CA LEU A 267 -13.17 22.60 -4.79
C LEU A 267 -13.97 23.31 -5.90
N HIS A 268 -13.32 24.25 -6.58
CA HIS A 268 -13.88 24.86 -7.77
C HIS A 268 -14.00 23.84 -8.93
N LYS A 269 -14.84 24.17 -9.92
CA LYS A 269 -15.00 23.29 -11.10
C LYS A 269 -13.66 23.18 -11.85
N SER A 270 -13.42 21.99 -12.41
CA SER A 270 -12.25 21.58 -13.20
C SER A 270 -11.59 22.69 -14.04
N GLU A 271 -10.26 22.67 -14.10
CA GLU A 271 -9.41 23.57 -14.91
C GLU A 271 -9.44 25.06 -14.48
N SER A 272 -9.53 25.31 -13.17
CA SER A 272 -9.47 26.65 -12.58
C SER A 272 -8.11 26.88 -11.90
N PRO A 273 -7.40 28.00 -12.14
CA PRO A 273 -6.14 28.31 -11.45
C PRO A 273 -6.25 28.35 -9.93
N GLU A 274 -7.45 28.62 -9.41
CA GLU A 274 -7.74 28.56 -7.98
C GLU A 274 -7.65 27.13 -7.40
N LEU A 275 -7.93 26.09 -8.21
CA LEU A 275 -7.76 24.70 -7.82
C LEU A 275 -6.27 24.31 -7.72
N ASP A 276 -5.44 24.76 -8.67
CA ASP A 276 -3.98 24.55 -8.63
C ASP A 276 -3.33 25.28 -7.44
N ILE A 277 -3.77 26.51 -7.16
CA ILE A 277 -3.33 27.30 -5.99
C ILE A 277 -3.74 26.61 -4.69
N LEU A 278 -4.97 26.07 -4.61
CA LEU A 278 -5.43 25.30 -3.45
C LEU A 278 -4.59 24.04 -3.27
N GLY A 279 -4.33 23.29 -4.34
CA GLY A 279 -3.52 22.08 -4.32
C GLY A 279 -2.10 22.33 -3.82
N ALA A 280 -1.45 23.37 -4.37
CA ALA A 280 -0.13 23.79 -3.93
C ALA A 280 -0.10 24.23 -2.46
N SER A 281 -1.08 25.03 -2.00
CA SER A 281 -1.16 25.42 -0.60
C SER A 281 -1.30 24.20 0.31
N VAL A 282 -2.27 23.32 0.02
CA VAL A 282 -2.56 22.12 0.82
C VAL A 282 -1.34 21.20 0.95
N VAL A 283 -0.65 20.92 -0.17
CA VAL A 283 0.55 20.08 -0.15
C VAL A 283 1.69 20.74 0.63
N PHE A 284 1.93 22.03 0.46
CA PHE A 284 3.01 22.71 1.19
C PHE A 284 2.68 22.92 2.69
N ASP A 285 1.41 23.19 3.03
CA ASP A 285 0.90 23.21 4.40
C ASP A 285 1.09 21.82 5.08
N ALA A 286 0.86 20.72 4.33
CA ALA A 286 1.11 19.37 4.81
C ALA A 286 2.60 19.13 5.12
N LEU A 287 3.47 19.44 4.16
CA LEU A 287 4.91 19.20 4.27
C LEU A 287 5.53 20.04 5.40
N GLU A 288 5.10 21.28 5.61
CA GLU A 288 5.56 22.08 6.76
C GLU A 288 5.20 21.46 8.11
N VAL A 289 4.03 20.83 8.22
CA VAL A 289 3.60 20.10 9.43
C VAL A 289 4.35 18.77 9.59
N TYR A 290 4.68 18.08 8.49
CA TYR A 290 5.48 16.86 8.50
C TYR A 290 6.91 17.13 8.97
N PHE A 291 7.58 18.08 8.31
CA PHE A 291 8.97 18.48 8.56
C PHE A 291 9.12 19.49 9.71
N ALA A 292 8.13 19.59 10.61
CA ALA A 292 8.18 20.49 11.76
C ALA A 292 9.38 20.17 12.68
N GLY A 293 10.39 21.05 12.68
CA GLY A 293 11.67 20.87 13.38
C GLY A 293 12.88 20.62 12.46
N HIS A 294 12.64 20.35 11.18
CA HIS A 294 13.67 20.02 10.17
C HIS A 294 13.97 21.27 9.31
N ALA A 295 14.94 22.07 9.76
CA ALA A 295 15.15 23.42 9.24
C ALA A 295 15.60 23.48 7.76
N GLN A 296 16.26 22.44 7.25
CA GLN A 296 16.77 22.38 5.88
C GLN A 296 15.64 22.08 4.88
N GLU A 297 14.78 21.12 5.22
CA GLU A 297 13.58 20.74 4.48
C GLU A 297 12.53 21.85 4.50
N LEU A 298 12.29 22.49 5.66
CA LEU A 298 11.42 23.66 5.76
C LEU A 298 11.90 24.85 4.90
N ALA A 299 13.22 25.04 4.78
CA ALA A 299 13.78 26.05 3.88
C ALA A 299 13.56 25.70 2.41
N ALA A 300 13.64 24.41 2.03
CA ALA A 300 13.33 23.96 0.68
C ALA A 300 11.85 24.12 0.32
N ILE A 301 10.93 23.81 1.25
CA ILE A 301 9.48 24.01 1.07
C ILE A 301 9.14 25.51 0.97
N SER A 302 9.77 26.34 1.80
CA SER A 302 9.59 27.81 1.74
C SER A 302 9.95 28.40 0.37
N LEU A 303 10.89 27.80 -0.36
CA LEU A 303 11.25 28.24 -1.72
C LEU A 303 10.17 27.89 -2.76
N LEU A 304 9.38 26.83 -2.55
CA LEU A 304 8.27 26.44 -3.45
C LEU A 304 7.06 27.37 -3.31
N ARG A 305 6.78 27.87 -2.10
CA ARG A 305 5.72 28.88 -1.88
C ARG A 305 6.02 30.23 -2.55
N GLY A 306 7.28 30.49 -2.91
CA GLY A 306 7.75 31.77 -3.44
C GLY A 306 8.01 31.80 -4.95
N SER A 307 7.76 30.70 -5.65
CA SER A 307 8.00 30.51 -7.09
C SER A 307 6.70 30.44 -7.89
#